data_AF-A0A5C8NEZ1-F1
#
_entry.id   AF-A0A5C8NEZ1-F1
#
_cell.length_a   1.000
_cell.length_b   1.000
_cell.length_c   1.000
_cell.angle_alpha   90.00
_cell.angle_beta   90.00
_cell.angle_gamma   90.00
#
_symmetry.space_group_name_H-M   'P 1'
#
loop_
_entity.id
_entity.type
_entity.pdbx_description
1 polymer ?
#
loop_
_entity_poly.entity_id
_entity_poly.type
_entity_poly.pdbx_seq_one_letter_code
_entity_poly.pdbx_strand_id
1 'polypeptide(L)'
;MDVDGDRAAVSIIGGDLKHLVGRDGEVLEALQELTRLAVYRETGERSRLMLDVDGFRAARRLELEAVAAGAIEKVKAEGQPVALDPMSPFERKVVHDVVAEAGLTSESEGADRQRHVVVHPAS
;
A
#
# COMPACT_ATOMS: atom_id res chain seq x y z
N MET A 1 8.99 -11.76 14.41
CA MET A 1 8.84 -11.65 12.96
C MET A 1 7.50 -12.23 12.64
N ASP A 2 6.56 -11.39 12.25
CA ASP A 2 5.29 -11.85 11.70
C ASP A 2 5.45 -12.04 10.19
N VAL A 3 4.74 -13.00 9.61
CA VAL A 3 4.81 -13.34 8.18
C VAL A 3 3.47 -13.04 7.55
N ASP A 4 3.30 -11.81 7.07
CA ASP A 4 2.15 -11.41 6.26
C ASP A 4 2.40 -11.82 4.80
N GLY A 5 1.66 -12.84 4.33
CA GLY A 5 1.65 -13.24 2.93
C GLY A 5 3.03 -13.46 2.28
N ASP A 6 3.92 -14.19 2.96
CA ASP A 6 5.28 -14.53 2.50
C ASP A 6 6.32 -13.38 2.60
N ARG A 7 6.04 -12.37 3.45
CA ARG A 7 6.95 -11.24 3.72
C ARG A 7 7.38 -11.22 5.17
N ALA A 8 8.70 -11.14 5.41
CA ALA A 8 9.21 -10.86 6.75
C ALA A 8 8.81 -9.44 7.18
N ALA A 9 7.97 -9.34 8.22
CA ALA A 9 7.62 -8.06 8.82
C ALA A 9 8.67 -7.65 9.87
N VAL A 10 9.15 -6.41 9.74
CA VAL A 10 10.07 -5.74 10.66
C VAL A 10 9.38 -4.51 11.20
N SER A 11 9.22 -4.43 12.52
CA SER A 11 8.57 -3.31 13.18
C SER A 11 9.58 -2.50 14.00
N ILE A 12 9.54 -1.18 13.84
CA ILE A 12 10.25 -0.24 14.70
C ILE A 12 9.25 0.22 15.77
N ILE A 13 9.54 -0.08 17.03
CA ILE A 13 8.70 0.23 18.20
C ILE A 13 9.56 1.04 19.17
N GLY A 14 9.01 2.11 19.74
CA GLY A 14 9.79 3.01 20.59
C GLY A 14 9.05 4.29 20.96
N GLY A 15 9.82 5.35 21.26
CA GLY A 15 9.30 6.67 21.67
C GLY A 15 8.65 7.45 20.52
N ASP A 16 8.97 8.74 20.37
CA ASP A 16 8.39 9.55 19.29
C ASP A 16 8.99 9.18 17.92
N LEU A 17 8.26 8.36 17.16
CA LEU A 17 8.66 7.86 15.84
C LEU A 17 7.94 8.54 14.68
N LYS A 18 7.15 9.60 14.90
CA LYS A 18 6.35 10.26 13.86
C LYS A 18 7.19 10.73 12.66
N HIS A 19 8.42 11.14 12.92
CA HIS A 19 9.37 11.56 11.89
C HIS A 19 9.83 10.42 10.97
N LEU A 20 9.80 9.16 11.43
CA LEU A 20 10.11 7.97 10.61
C LEU A 20 8.93 7.55 9.72
N VAL A 21 7.72 8.01 10.04
CA VAL A 21 6.55 7.85 9.17
C VAL A 21 6.56 8.93 8.08
N GLY A 22 6.75 10.19 8.48
CA GLY A 22 6.68 11.33 7.58
C GLY A 22 5.24 11.68 7.20
N ARG A 23 5.07 12.58 6.22
CA ARG A 23 3.76 12.94 5.71
C ARG A 23 3.21 11.79 4.87
N ASP A 24 2.00 11.33 5.20
CA ASP A 24 1.31 10.26 4.47
C ASP A 24 2.15 8.97 4.28
N GLY A 25 3.12 8.72 5.19
CA GLY A 25 3.99 7.54 5.14
C GLY A 25 5.21 7.66 4.20
N GLU A 26 5.50 8.83 3.61
CA GLU A 26 6.56 8.98 2.60
C GLU A 26 7.97 8.60 3.12
N VAL A 27 8.26 8.88 4.39
CA VAL A 27 9.57 8.55 4.99
C VAL A 27 9.66 7.05 5.26
N LEU A 28 8.56 6.44 5.72
CA LEU A 28 8.50 4.99 5.91
C LEU A 28 8.72 4.24 4.59
N GLU A 29 8.15 4.71 3.49
CA GLU A 29 8.39 4.12 2.16
C GLU A 29 9.85 4.27 1.73
N ALA A 30 10.46 5.43 1.95
CA ALA A 30 11.89 5.64 1.66
C ALA A 30 12.79 4.72 2.50
N LEU A 31 12.52 4.59 3.79
CA LEU A 31 13.24 3.68 4.68
C LEU A 31 13.09 2.22 4.26
N GLN A 32 11.89 1.82 3.83
CA GLN A 32 11.65 0.47 3.34
C GLN A 32 12.49 0.16 2.09
N GLU A 33 12.54 1.08 1.12
CA GLU A 33 13.33 0.89 -0.09
C GLU A 33 14.83 0.86 0.21
N LEU A 34 15.33 1.79 1.03
CA LEU A 34 16.73 1.78 1.47
C LEU A 34 17.10 0.48 2.17
N THR A 35 16.22 -0.04 3.02
CA THR A 35 16.45 -1.31 3.74
C THR A 35 16.50 -2.49 2.76
N ARG A 36 15.59 -2.54 1.78
CA ARG A 36 15.61 -3.59 0.74
C ARG A 36 16.87 -3.54 -0.11
N LEU A 37 17.32 -2.33 -0.49
CA LEU A 37 18.57 -2.12 -1.22
C LEU A 37 19.79 -2.54 -0.40
N ALA A 38 19.81 -2.23 0.89
CA ALA A 38 20.87 -2.67 1.80
C ALA A 38 20.94 -4.20 1.89
N VAL A 39 19.81 -4.88 2.03
CA VAL A 39 19.75 -6.35 2.02
C VAL A 39 20.22 -6.90 0.68
N TYR A 40 19.72 -6.37 -0.44
CA TYR A 40 20.14 -6.82 -1.77
C TYR A 40 21.64 -6.66 -2.00
N ARG A 41 22.23 -5.54 -1.56
CA ARG A 41 23.66 -5.29 -1.67
C ARG A 41 24.50 -6.32 -0.91
N GLU A 42 24.02 -6.78 0.24
CA GLU A 42 24.74 -7.74 1.09
C GLU A 42 24.53 -9.19 0.64
N THR A 43 23.32 -9.55 0.23
CA THR A 43 22.95 -10.96 -0.05
C THR A 43 22.90 -11.31 -1.53
N GLY A 44 22.81 -10.33 -2.42
CA GLY A 44 22.52 -10.53 -3.85
C GLY A 44 21.06 -10.91 -4.13
N GLU A 45 20.23 -11.09 -3.11
CA GLU A 45 18.85 -11.56 -3.21
C GLU A 45 17.85 -10.44 -2.92
N ARG A 46 16.77 -10.36 -3.72
CA ARG A 46 15.73 -9.35 -3.50
C ARG A 46 14.93 -9.68 -2.26
N SER A 47 14.96 -8.79 -1.28
CA SER A 47 14.16 -8.95 -0.08
C SER A 47 12.70 -8.55 -0.29
N ARG A 48 11.78 -9.40 0.17
CA ARG A 48 10.34 -9.09 0.25
C ARG A 48 9.94 -8.45 1.59
N LEU A 49 10.91 -8.06 2.44
CA LEU A 49 10.63 -7.49 3.76
C LEU A 49 9.66 -6.31 3.68
N MET A 50 8.91 -6.13 4.77
CA MET A 50 8.04 -4.98 4.99
C MET A 50 8.43 -4.31 6.31
N LEU A 51 8.64 -3.00 6.24
CA LEU A 51 8.95 -2.19 7.40
C LEU A 51 7.66 -1.54 7.90
N ASP A 52 7.42 -1.58 9.20
CA ASP A 52 6.33 -0.88 9.87
C ASP A 52 6.87 -0.04 11.03
N VAL A 53 6.20 1.08 11.29
CA VAL A 53 6.54 2.00 12.38
C VAL A 53 5.29 2.18 13.23
N ASP A 54 5.35 1.70 14.46
CA ASP A 54 4.29 1.85 15.46
C ASP A 54 2.86 1.52 14.97
N GLY A 55 2.72 0.48 14.13
CA GLY A 55 1.42 0.06 13.60
C GLY A 55 0.83 0.97 12.52
N PHE A 56 1.60 1.92 11.98
CA PHE A 56 1.14 2.86 10.96
C PHE A 56 0.51 2.16 9.76
N ARG A 57 1.13 1.08 9.26
CA ARG A 57 0.60 0.36 8.09
C ARG A 57 -0.74 -0.31 8.37
N ALA A 58 -0.94 -0.82 9.58
CA ALA A 58 -2.21 -1.43 9.97
C ALA A 58 -3.32 -0.39 10.06
N ALA A 59 -3.05 0.77 10.69
CA ALA A 59 -3.99 1.88 10.73
C ALA A 59 -4.33 2.39 9.32
N ARG A 60 -3.31 2.58 8.48
CA ARG A 60 -3.49 3.06 7.11
C ARG A 60 -4.25 2.08 6.22
N ARG A 61 -4.07 0.77 6.44
CA ARG A 61 -4.83 -0.28 5.74
C ARG A 61 -6.33 -0.10 5.98
N LEU A 62 -6.76 0.10 7.22
CA LEU A 62 -8.18 0.28 7.57
C LEU A 62 -8.79 1.50 6.87
N GLU A 63 -8.05 2.60 6.77
CA GLU A 63 -8.48 3.79 6.04
C GLU A 63 -8.66 3.50 4.53
N LEU A 64 -7.70 2.79 3.93
CA LEU A 64 -7.73 2.45 2.52
C LEU A 64 -8.82 1.43 2.16
N GLU A 65 -9.13 0.50 3.08
CA GLU A 65 -10.27 -0.40 2.94
C GLU A 65 -11.58 0.38 2.82
N ALA A 66 -11.77 1.42 3.63
CA ALA A 66 -12.94 2.29 3.54
C ALA A 66 -12.97 3.10 2.22
N VAL A 67 -11.82 3.61 1.78
CA VAL A 67 -11.71 4.32 0.49
C VAL A 67 -12.03 3.39 -0.68
N ALA A 68 -11.47 2.18 -0.69
CA ALA A 68 -11.72 1.17 -1.71
C ALA A 68 -13.19 0.74 -1.72
N ALA A 69 -13.80 0.50 -0.56
CA ALA A 69 -15.21 0.17 -0.45
C ALA A 69 -16.10 1.26 -1.06
N GLY A 70 -15.82 2.54 -0.78
CA GLY A 70 -16.54 3.66 -1.40
C GLY A 70 -16.41 3.69 -2.93
N ALA A 71 -15.21 3.43 -3.45
CA ALA A 71 -14.97 3.36 -4.89
C ALA A 71 -15.72 2.20 -5.55
N ILE A 72 -15.71 1.02 -4.92
CA ILE A 72 -16.41 -0.19 -5.38
C ILE A 72 -17.91 0.07 -5.49
N GLU A 73 -18.53 0.65 -4.46
CA GLU A 73 -19.96 0.96 -4.47
C GLU A 73 -20.31 1.96 -5.57
N LYS A 74 -19.48 2.99 -5.77
CA LYS A 74 -19.67 3.97 -6.83
C LYS A 74 -19.57 3.34 -8.22
N VAL A 75 -18.57 2.49 -8.46
CA VAL A 75 -18.41 1.76 -9.72
C VAL A 75 -19.61 0.86 -10.00
N LYS A 76 -20.10 0.13 -8.98
CA LYS A 76 -21.28 -0.73 -9.11
C LYS A 76 -22.57 0.06 -9.40
N ALA A 77 -22.72 1.24 -8.82
CA ALA A 77 -23.90 2.07 -9.00
C ALA A 77 -23.91 2.81 -10.35
N GLU A 78 -22.76 3.35 -10.77
CA GLU A 78 -22.65 4.20 -11.97
C GLU A 78 -22.27 3.40 -13.23
N GLY A 79 -21.67 2.22 -13.08
CA GLY A 79 -21.15 1.42 -14.19
C GLY A 79 -19.99 2.07 -14.92
N GLN A 80 -19.30 3.02 -14.29
CA GLN A 80 -18.15 3.75 -14.85
C GLN A 80 -16.90 3.53 -14.00
N PRO A 81 -15.69 3.57 -14.58
CA PRO A 81 -14.45 3.51 -13.82
C PRO A 81 -14.32 4.67 -12.83
N VAL A 82 -13.73 4.40 -11.66
CA VAL A 82 -13.45 5.42 -10.63
C VAL A 82 -11.96 5.46 -10.34
N ALA A 83 -11.34 6.61 -10.59
CA ALA A 83 -9.96 6.89 -10.22
C ALA A 83 -9.89 7.40 -8.77
N LEU A 84 -8.96 6.86 -8.00
CA LEU A 84 -8.65 7.30 -6.64
C LEU A 84 -7.51 8.31 -6.63
N ASP A 85 -7.30 8.95 -5.48
CA ASP A 85 -6.16 9.83 -5.27
C ASP A 85 -4.82 9.08 -5.39
N PRO A 86 -3.73 9.77 -5.80
CA PRO A 86 -2.39 9.18 -5.81
C PRO A 86 -1.97 8.63 -4.45
N MET A 87 -1.36 7.45 -4.47
CA MET A 87 -1.03 6.70 -3.25
C MET A 87 0.22 5.82 -3.48
N SER A 88 0.91 5.45 -2.42
CA SER A 88 2.15 4.68 -2.43
C SER A 88 1.95 3.25 -2.94
N PRO A 89 3.04 2.54 -3.34
CA PRO A 89 2.94 1.15 -3.79
C PRO A 89 2.29 0.21 -2.76
N PHE A 90 2.51 0.43 -1.47
CA PHE A 90 1.84 -0.31 -0.41
C PHE A 90 0.33 -0.05 -0.42
N GLU A 91 -0.05 1.23 -0.48
CA GLU A 91 -1.45 1.63 -0.44
C GLU A 91 -2.22 1.11 -1.66
N ARG A 92 -1.63 1.21 -2.86
CA ARG A 92 -2.21 0.63 -4.07
C ARG A 92 -2.42 -0.87 -3.94
N LYS A 93 -1.46 -1.60 -3.37
CA LYS A 93 -1.59 -3.05 -3.16
C LYS A 93 -2.78 -3.37 -2.24
N VAL A 94 -2.96 -2.62 -1.15
CA VAL A 94 -4.14 -2.77 -0.26
C VAL A 94 -5.43 -2.56 -1.04
N VAL A 95 -5.54 -1.47 -1.81
CA VAL A 95 -6.74 -1.20 -2.61
C VAL A 95 -6.97 -2.29 -3.65
N HIS A 96 -5.95 -2.73 -4.37
CA HIS A 96 -6.05 -3.82 -5.34
C HIS A 96 -6.57 -5.12 -4.70
N ASP A 97 -6.12 -5.45 -3.49
CA ASP A 97 -6.56 -6.65 -2.77
C ASP A 97 -8.05 -6.55 -2.41
N VAL A 98 -8.48 -5.41 -1.84
CA VAL A 98 -9.89 -5.17 -1.49
C VAL A 98 -10.81 -5.18 -2.72
N VAL A 99 -10.35 -4.59 -3.83
CA VAL A 99 -11.11 -4.59 -5.09
C VAL A 99 -11.23 -6.00 -5.67
N ALA A 100 -10.15 -6.78 -5.64
CA ALA A 100 -10.16 -8.16 -6.13
C ALA A 100 -11.07 -9.06 -5.27
N GLU A 101 -11.06 -8.90 -3.94
CA GLU A 101 -11.96 -9.60 -3.03
C GLU A 101 -13.44 -9.27 -3.30
N ALA A 102 -13.73 -8.04 -3.73
CA ALA A 102 -15.07 -7.64 -4.17
C ALA A 102 -15.46 -8.13 -5.57
N GLY A 103 -14.59 -8.89 -6.25
CA GLY A 103 -14.82 -9.45 -7.58
C GLY A 103 -14.71 -8.44 -8.72
N LEU A 104 -14.12 -7.27 -8.48
CA LEU A 104 -13.87 -6.25 -9.49
C LEU A 104 -12.41 -6.25 -9.95
N THR A 105 -12.12 -5.52 -11.02
CA THR A 105 -10.76 -5.33 -11.53
C THR A 105 -10.27 -3.92 -11.23
N SER A 106 -8.96 -3.77 -11.06
CA SER A 106 -8.33 -2.47 -10.86
C SER A 106 -6.96 -2.41 -11.51
N GLU A 107 -6.59 -1.22 -11.97
CA GLU A 107 -5.30 -0.94 -12.61
C GLU A 107 -4.58 0.23 -11.94
N SER A 108 -3.25 0.19 -11.92
CA SER A 108 -2.42 1.26 -11.37
C SER A 108 -1.93 2.18 -12.50
N GLU A 109 -2.59 3.33 -12.68
CA GLU A 109 -2.29 4.34 -13.70
C GLU A 109 -1.43 5.50 -13.16
N GLY A 110 -0.81 6.24 -14.06
CA GLY A 110 0.10 7.36 -13.73
C GLY A 110 1.55 6.93 -13.44
N ALA A 111 2.40 7.92 -13.17
CA ALA A 111 3.83 7.74 -12.94
C ALA A 111 4.26 8.33 -11.58
N ASP A 112 5.25 7.69 -10.96
CA ASP A 112 5.89 8.11 -9.72
C ASP A 112 4.88 8.52 -8.63
N ARG A 113 4.92 9.80 -8.23
CA ARG A 113 4.08 10.38 -7.17
C ARG A 113 2.62 10.58 -7.57
N GLN A 114 2.32 10.56 -8.87
CA GLN A 114 0.94 10.70 -9.39
C GLN A 114 0.31 9.33 -9.67
N ARG A 115 1.00 8.24 -9.32
CA ARG A 115 0.51 6.90 -9.58
C ARG A 115 -0.64 6.56 -8.62
N HIS A 116 -1.77 6.15 -9.16
CA HIS A 116 -3.03 5.93 -8.45
C HIS A 116 -3.73 4.65 -8.94
N VAL A 117 -4.79 4.22 -8.24
CA VAL A 117 -5.60 3.06 -8.64
C VAL A 117 -6.88 3.52 -9.32
N VAL A 118 -7.21 2.88 -10.43
CA VAL A 118 -8.49 3.00 -11.12
C VAL A 118 -9.25 1.69 -10.92
N VAL A 119 -10.48 1.78 -10.42
CA VAL A 119 -11.38 0.63 -10.22
C VAL A 119 -12.35 0.56 -11.38
N HIS A 120 -12.48 -0.62 -11.99
CA HIS A 120 -13.33 -0.84 -13.17
C HIS A 120 -14.57 -1.68 -12.82
N PRO A 121 -15.69 -1.47 -13.54
CA PRO A 121 -16.88 -2.30 -13.38
C PRO A 121 -16.63 -3.74 -13.82
N ALA A 122 -17.40 -4.68 -13.26
CA ALA A 122 -17.37 -6.07 -13.72
C ALA A 122 -17.76 -6.14 -15.20
N SER A 123 -17.00 -6.91 -15.98
CA SER A 123 -17.29 -7.17 -17.40
C SER A 123 -18.41 -8.18 -17.59
#